data_AF-A0A816H528-F1
#
_entry.id   AF-A0A816H528-F1
#
_cell.length_a   1.000
_cell.length_b   1.000
_cell.length_c   1.000
_cell.angle_alpha   90.00
_cell.angle_beta   90.00
_cell.angle_gamma   90.00
#
_symmetry.space_group_name_H-M   'P 1'
#
loop_
_entity.id
_entity.type
_entity.pdbx_description
1 polymer ?
#
loop_
_entity_poly.entity_id
_entity_poly.type
_entity_poly.pdbx_seq_one_letter_code
_entity_poly.pdbx_strand_id
1 'polypeptide(L)'
;CAGGVPHYTDANKHIRRGDIIVGYPNEEDYVYGIYEAEQSSEGYEFVSTCYKPKNLQLYQLMEPIKENYQQTNATRPSTHKYPWEKFLEDGMQYLLSHNIDCLPPSTDHLYIKMENGEIVEVEHPNKNTRDYTRPKVCFGMIAGGKNILTNDYFKTTLSEKCNVLCFDSEIDQVLAAIQGNQIESFMIIRGVADYHDGTLNKEWQPYSSLCAASFMKTIIYKIP
;
A
#
# COMPACT_ATOMS: atom_id res chain seq x y z
N CYS A 1 -4.48 6.04 6.11
CA CYS A 1 -3.99 4.70 5.71
C CYS A 1 -4.53 4.37 4.32
N ALA A 2 -4.16 3.24 3.73
CA ALA A 2 -4.71 2.77 2.45
C ALA A 2 -5.42 1.41 2.60
N GLY A 3 -6.24 1.06 1.61
CA GLY A 3 -6.89 -0.24 1.46
C GLY A 3 -6.18 -1.08 0.40
N GLY A 4 -5.65 -2.24 0.78
CA GLY A 4 -4.86 -3.08 -0.11
C GLY A 4 -5.71 -3.84 -1.12
N VAL A 5 -5.19 -4.08 -2.31
CA VAL A 5 -5.82 -4.97 -3.31
C VAL A 5 -5.35 -6.41 -3.06
N PRO A 6 -6.21 -7.30 -2.54
CA PRO A 6 -5.80 -8.68 -2.27
C PRO A 6 -5.78 -9.50 -3.57
N HIS A 7 -4.71 -10.27 -3.76
CA HIS A 7 -4.66 -11.32 -4.78
C HIS A 7 -4.90 -12.67 -4.10
N TYR A 8 -5.95 -13.41 -4.47
CA TYR A 8 -6.39 -14.60 -3.71
C TYR A 8 -5.55 -15.86 -3.94
N THR A 9 -4.76 -15.92 -5.02
CA THR A 9 -4.04 -17.15 -5.44
C THR A 9 -2.51 -17.02 -5.53
N ASP A 10 -1.94 -15.83 -5.34
CA ASP A 10 -0.51 -15.56 -5.54
C ASP A 10 0.02 -14.66 -4.41
N ALA A 11 0.82 -15.25 -3.51
CA ALA A 11 1.40 -14.53 -2.37
C ALA A 11 2.37 -13.40 -2.75
N ASN A 12 2.96 -13.45 -3.95
CA ASN A 12 3.86 -12.40 -4.44
C ASN A 12 3.10 -11.16 -4.89
N LYS A 13 1.86 -11.32 -5.39
CA LYS A 13 0.94 -10.22 -5.74
C LYS A 13 0.04 -9.82 -4.57
N HIS A 14 -0.23 -10.73 -3.64
CA HIS A 14 -1.12 -10.49 -2.52
C HIS A 14 -0.66 -9.32 -1.66
N ILE A 15 -1.55 -8.33 -1.49
CA ILE A 15 -1.44 -7.26 -0.49
C ILE A 15 -2.36 -7.60 0.67
N ARG A 16 -1.89 -7.40 1.90
CA ARG A 16 -2.61 -7.74 3.14
C ARG A 16 -2.44 -6.68 4.23
N ARG A 17 -3.23 -6.71 5.29
CA ARG A 17 -3.19 -5.66 6.33
C ARG A 17 -1.83 -5.63 7.04
N GLY A 18 -1.32 -4.43 7.27
CA GLY A 18 0.04 -4.20 7.77
C GLY A 18 1.13 -4.18 6.69
N ASP A 19 0.85 -4.56 5.44
CA ASP A 19 1.81 -4.32 4.35
C ASP A 19 2.05 -2.82 4.13
N ILE A 20 3.20 -2.51 3.53
CA ILE A 20 3.67 -1.16 3.25
C ILE A 20 3.66 -0.99 1.73
N ILE A 21 2.91 -0.02 1.23
CA ILE A 21 2.89 0.35 -0.18
C ILE A 21 3.68 1.64 -0.37
N VAL A 22 4.61 1.60 -1.31
CA VAL A 22 5.36 2.77 -1.78
C VAL A 22 4.88 3.10 -3.17
N GLY A 23 4.32 4.30 -3.34
CA GLY A 23 4.00 4.86 -4.65
C GLY A 23 5.28 4.96 -5.46
N TYR A 24 5.41 4.18 -6.54
CA TYR A 24 6.66 4.00 -7.26
C TYR A 24 6.43 4.06 -8.79
N PRO A 25 7.22 4.85 -9.54
CA PRO A 25 7.02 5.02 -10.98
C PRO A 25 7.24 3.69 -11.70
N ASN A 26 6.19 3.20 -12.36
CA ASN A 26 6.17 1.94 -13.11
C ASN A 26 6.27 2.21 -14.63
N GLU A 27 5.73 1.32 -15.48
CA GLU A 27 5.77 1.46 -16.95
C GLU A 27 5.04 2.72 -17.45
N GLU A 28 4.01 3.19 -16.75
CA GLU A 28 3.33 4.47 -17.02
C GLU A 28 3.96 5.65 -16.24
N ASP A 29 5.01 5.37 -15.46
CA ASP A 29 5.91 6.37 -14.87
C ASP A 29 5.29 7.25 -13.76
N TYR A 30 4.09 6.92 -13.26
CA TYR A 30 3.39 7.63 -12.18
C TYR A 30 3.44 6.90 -10.82
N VAL A 31 3.26 7.65 -9.73
CA VAL A 31 3.24 7.11 -8.34
C VAL A 31 1.85 7.09 -7.71
N TYR A 32 0.91 7.88 -8.27
CA TYR A 32 -0.46 7.97 -7.81
C TYR A 32 -1.38 8.41 -8.96
N GLY A 33 -2.58 7.84 -9.06
CA GLY A 33 -3.63 8.32 -9.95
C GLY A 33 -4.92 8.65 -9.20
N ILE A 34 -5.48 9.84 -9.42
CA ILE A 34 -6.89 10.12 -9.12
C ILE A 34 -7.68 9.69 -10.35
N TYR A 35 -8.60 8.74 -10.20
CA TYR A 35 -9.42 8.21 -11.29
C TYR A 35 -10.89 8.59 -11.10
N GLU A 36 -11.58 8.84 -12.20
CA GLU A 36 -13.03 8.99 -12.24
C GLU A 36 -13.62 8.08 -13.32
N ALA A 37 -14.72 7.41 -13.01
CA ALA A 37 -15.48 6.62 -13.99
C ALA A 37 -16.54 7.51 -14.66
N GLU A 38 -16.37 7.79 -15.94
CA GLU A 38 -17.33 8.50 -16.78
C GLU A 38 -18.10 7.51 -17.67
N GLN A 39 -19.37 7.82 -17.97
CA GLN A 39 -20.21 6.94 -18.77
C GLN A 39 -20.00 7.19 -20.26
N SER A 40 -19.65 6.13 -21.00
CA SER A 40 -19.37 6.16 -22.44
C SER A 40 -20.38 5.33 -23.23
N SER A 41 -20.32 5.39 -24.57
CA SER A 41 -21.16 4.58 -25.46
C SER A 41 -20.92 3.06 -25.33
N GLU A 42 -19.78 2.65 -24.78
CA GLU A 42 -19.40 1.25 -24.59
C GLU A 42 -19.46 0.80 -23.10
N GLY A 43 -19.97 1.67 -22.22
CA GLY A 43 -20.12 1.41 -20.79
C GLY A 43 -19.50 2.51 -19.94
N TYR A 44 -18.27 2.29 -19.47
CA TYR A 44 -17.54 3.25 -18.65
C TYR A 44 -16.09 3.42 -19.15
N GLU A 45 -15.63 4.66 -19.16
CA GLU A 45 -14.24 5.05 -19.38
C GLU A 45 -13.65 5.59 -18.08
N PHE A 46 -12.35 5.36 -17.85
CA PHE A 46 -11.65 5.89 -16.68
C PHE A 46 -10.80 7.09 -17.09
N VAL A 47 -11.22 8.29 -16.68
CA VAL A 47 -10.43 9.51 -16.80
C VAL A 47 -9.53 9.62 -15.58
N SER A 48 -8.29 10.11 -15.74
CA SER A 48 -7.33 10.15 -14.63
C SER A 48 -6.48 11.43 -14.58
N THR A 49 -6.19 11.87 -13.36
CA THR A 49 -5.13 12.84 -13.05
C THR A 49 -4.02 12.11 -12.32
N CYS A 50 -2.90 11.88 -13.01
CA CYS A 50 -1.78 11.12 -12.50
C CYS A 50 -0.62 12.02 -12.04
N TYR A 51 0.02 11.63 -10.94
CA TYR A 51 1.06 12.40 -10.26
C TYR A 51 2.41 11.68 -10.33
N LYS A 52 3.45 12.45 -10.63
CA LYS A 52 4.86 12.04 -10.59
C LYS A 52 5.70 13.15 -9.95
N PRO A 53 6.62 12.83 -9.02
CA PRO A 53 7.64 13.78 -8.58
C PRO A 53 8.61 14.08 -9.73
N LYS A 54 8.85 15.36 -10.01
CA LYS A 54 9.80 15.80 -11.05
C LYS A 54 11.25 15.53 -10.65
N ASN A 55 11.55 15.65 -9.36
CA ASN A 55 12.85 15.37 -8.78
C ASN A 55 12.81 14.01 -8.05
N LEU A 56 13.52 13.04 -8.61
CA LEU A 56 13.56 11.65 -8.16
C LEU A 56 14.61 11.34 -7.06
N GLN A 57 15.23 12.35 -6.44
CA GLN A 57 16.27 12.16 -5.40
C GLN A 57 15.84 11.20 -4.28
N LEU A 58 14.60 11.29 -3.78
CA LEU A 58 14.09 10.36 -2.76
C LEU A 58 14.02 8.89 -3.25
N TYR A 59 13.78 8.67 -4.54
CA TYR A 59 13.77 7.33 -5.15
C TYR A 59 15.20 6.83 -5.35
N GLN A 60 16.11 7.70 -5.80
CA GLN A 60 17.54 7.38 -5.92
C GLN A 60 18.17 6.95 -4.57
N LEU A 61 17.77 7.59 -3.46
CA LEU A 61 18.17 7.18 -2.10
C LEU A 61 17.55 5.84 -1.66
N MET A 62 16.39 5.48 -2.23
CA MET A 62 15.65 4.27 -1.93
C MET A 62 16.08 3.07 -2.79
N GLU A 63 16.58 3.26 -4.01
CA GLU A 63 16.95 2.14 -4.91
C GLU A 63 17.86 1.10 -4.21
N PRO A 64 18.93 1.45 -3.49
CA PRO A 64 19.76 0.45 -2.81
C PRO A 64 19.01 -0.33 -1.71
N ILE A 65 17.98 0.28 -1.10
CA ILE A 65 17.11 -0.39 -0.12
C ILE A 65 16.19 -1.37 -0.85
N LYS A 66 15.57 -0.94 -1.96
CA LYS A 66 14.65 -1.73 -2.78
C LYS A 66 15.36 -2.92 -3.44
N GLU A 67 16.53 -2.72 -4.05
CA GLU A 67 17.35 -3.77 -4.64
C GLU A 67 17.74 -4.82 -3.60
N ASN A 68 18.26 -4.37 -2.44
CA ASN A 68 18.62 -5.28 -1.35
C ASN A 68 17.41 -6.08 -0.86
N TYR A 69 16.25 -5.44 -0.67
CA TYR A 69 15.01 -6.08 -0.28
C TYR A 69 14.54 -7.14 -1.29
N GLN A 70 14.56 -6.81 -2.58
CA GLN A 70 14.15 -7.74 -3.64
C GLN A 70 15.09 -8.96 -3.74
N GLN A 71 16.41 -8.74 -3.69
CA GLN A 71 17.42 -9.82 -3.73
C GLN A 71 17.34 -10.75 -2.52
N THR A 72 17.15 -10.19 -1.32
CA THR A 72 17.10 -10.97 -0.07
C THR A 72 15.76 -11.69 0.11
N ASN A 73 14.63 -11.10 -0.28
CA ASN A 73 13.35 -11.82 -0.33
C ASN A 73 13.39 -13.01 -1.29
N ALA A 74 14.05 -12.87 -2.44
CA ALA A 74 14.16 -13.96 -3.42
C ALA A 74 15.04 -15.13 -2.94
N THR A 75 15.88 -14.95 -1.91
CA THR A 75 16.91 -15.92 -1.52
C THR A 75 16.85 -16.38 -0.06
N ARG A 76 16.46 -15.51 0.88
CA ARG A 76 16.46 -15.76 2.34
C ARG A 76 15.40 -14.92 3.10
N PRO A 77 14.10 -15.00 2.73
CA PRO A 77 13.07 -14.10 3.26
C PRO A 77 12.88 -14.18 4.78
N SER A 78 13.13 -15.34 5.41
CA SER A 78 12.88 -15.56 6.85
C SER A 78 14.06 -15.27 7.78
N THR A 79 15.27 -14.99 7.27
CA THR A 79 16.49 -14.84 8.11
C THR A 79 17.16 -13.47 8.01
N HIS A 80 16.83 -12.66 7.01
CA HIS A 80 17.37 -11.31 6.89
C HIS A 80 16.52 -10.33 7.71
N LYS A 81 17.14 -9.50 8.57
CA LYS A 81 16.47 -8.41 9.28
C LYS A 81 16.61 -7.12 8.49
N TYR A 82 15.48 -6.51 8.11
CA TYR A 82 15.48 -5.23 7.40
C TYR A 82 15.52 -4.05 8.38
N PRO A 83 16.07 -2.87 8.00
CA PRO A 83 16.23 -1.75 8.94
C PRO A 83 14.91 -1.26 9.56
N TRP A 84 13.82 -1.27 8.79
CA TRP A 84 12.50 -0.87 9.28
C TRP A 84 11.90 -1.84 10.30
N GLU A 85 12.35 -3.09 10.36
CA GLU A 85 11.84 -4.06 11.32
C GLU A 85 12.27 -3.70 12.73
N LYS A 86 13.50 -3.21 12.90
CA LYS A 86 13.91 -2.64 14.19
C LYS A 86 13.08 -1.42 14.57
N PHE A 87 12.83 -0.51 13.61
CA PHE A 87 12.01 0.67 13.90
C PHE A 87 10.54 0.31 14.22
N LEU A 88 10.03 -0.79 13.65
CA LEU A 88 8.71 -1.35 13.97
C LEU A 88 8.71 -2.03 15.34
N GLU A 89 9.72 -2.84 15.68
CA GLU A 89 9.92 -3.43 17.01
C GLU A 89 9.98 -2.32 18.09
N ASP A 90 10.87 -1.33 17.93
CA ASP A 90 11.03 -0.18 18.83
C ASP A 90 9.70 0.63 18.96
N GLY A 91 9.01 0.85 17.84
CA GLY A 91 7.77 1.61 17.80
C GLY A 91 6.58 0.87 18.42
N MET A 92 6.46 -0.45 18.23
CA MET A 92 5.43 -1.26 18.86
C MET A 92 5.59 -1.25 20.38
N GLN A 93 6.83 -1.37 20.88
CA GLN A 93 7.10 -1.26 22.30
C GLN A 93 6.69 0.11 22.87
N TYR A 94 6.93 1.19 22.12
CA TYR A 94 6.53 2.55 22.50
C TYR A 94 5.00 2.72 22.52
N LEU A 95 4.27 2.21 21.52
CA LEU A 95 2.80 2.31 21.49
C LEU A 95 2.16 1.52 22.64
N LEU A 96 2.65 0.29 22.89
CA LEU A 96 2.23 -0.53 24.03
C LEU A 96 2.49 0.17 25.38
N SER A 97 3.64 0.84 25.56
CA SER A 97 3.93 1.56 26.80
C SER A 97 3.05 2.80 27.02
N HIS A 98 2.33 3.26 26.00
CA HIS A 98 1.39 4.39 26.06
C HIS A 98 -0.08 3.94 26.00
N ASN A 99 -0.37 2.63 26.09
CA ASN A 99 -1.70 2.04 25.98
C ASN A 99 -2.39 2.33 24.63
N ILE A 100 -1.62 2.51 23.56
CA ILE A 100 -2.15 2.57 22.20
C ILE A 100 -2.23 1.15 21.68
N ASP A 101 -3.44 0.62 21.55
CA ASP A 101 -3.65 -0.72 21.02
C ASP A 101 -3.23 -0.81 19.55
N CYS A 102 -2.57 -1.92 19.21
CA CYS A 102 -2.04 -2.21 17.89
C CYS A 102 -2.28 -3.69 17.64
N LEU A 103 -3.32 -3.98 16.86
CA LEU A 103 -3.71 -5.35 16.56
C LEU A 103 -2.53 -6.16 15.98
N PRO A 104 -2.32 -7.39 16.47
CA PRO A 104 -1.22 -8.21 15.99
C PRO A 104 -1.49 -8.67 14.55
N PRO A 105 -0.44 -8.92 13.74
CA PRO A 105 -0.58 -9.38 12.35
C PRO A 105 -1.46 -10.62 12.11
N SER A 106 -1.74 -11.39 13.16
CA SER A 106 -2.57 -12.59 13.17
C SER A 106 -4.07 -12.34 13.21
N THR A 107 -4.55 -11.11 13.39
CA THR A 107 -5.99 -10.76 13.25
C THR A 107 -6.33 -10.26 11.85
N ASP A 108 -5.44 -10.51 10.87
CA ASP A 108 -5.76 -10.27 9.47
C ASP A 108 -6.60 -11.43 8.96
N HIS A 109 -7.78 -11.10 8.44
CA HIS A 109 -8.75 -12.04 7.91
C HIS A 109 -9.13 -11.57 6.51
N LEU A 110 -8.93 -12.47 5.53
CA LEU A 110 -9.23 -12.22 4.14
C LEU A 110 -10.63 -12.76 3.80
N TYR A 111 -11.41 -11.98 3.08
CA TYR A 111 -12.77 -12.34 2.68
C TYR A 111 -12.93 -12.20 1.18
N ILE A 112 -13.73 -13.08 0.57
CA ILE A 112 -14.14 -13.00 -0.82
C ILE A 112 -15.66 -12.90 -0.91
N LYS A 113 -16.16 -12.07 -1.84
CA LYS A 113 -17.59 -11.93 -2.15
C LYS A 113 -17.92 -12.84 -3.33
N MET A 114 -18.76 -13.83 -3.10
CA MET A 114 -19.20 -14.81 -4.08
C MET A 114 -20.30 -14.24 -5.00
N GLU A 115 -20.56 -14.89 -6.14
CA GLU A 115 -21.59 -14.46 -7.12
C GLU A 115 -23.01 -14.39 -6.52
N ASN A 116 -23.32 -15.26 -5.55
CA ASN A 116 -24.58 -15.26 -4.80
C ASN A 116 -24.69 -14.10 -3.78
N GLY A 117 -23.66 -13.25 -3.65
CA GLY A 117 -23.57 -12.16 -2.68
C GLY A 117 -23.06 -12.56 -1.29
N GLU A 118 -22.77 -13.84 -1.06
CA GLU A 118 -22.23 -14.36 0.20
C GLU A 118 -20.78 -13.90 0.40
N ILE A 119 -20.42 -13.58 1.63
CA ILE A 119 -19.05 -13.19 2.01
C ILE A 119 -18.44 -14.36 2.79
N VAL A 120 -17.38 -14.94 2.23
CA VAL A 120 -16.72 -16.14 2.77
C VAL A 120 -15.31 -15.77 3.21
N GLU A 121 -14.94 -16.16 4.42
CA GLU A 121 -13.55 -16.06 4.89
C GLU A 121 -12.66 -17.08 4.17
N VAL A 122 -11.50 -16.64 3.70
CA VAL A 122 -10.54 -17.46 2.96
C VAL A 122 -9.14 -17.29 3.53
N GLU A 123 -8.31 -18.31 3.39
CA GLU A 123 -6.92 -18.21 3.81
C GLU A 123 -6.12 -17.27 2.90
N HIS A 124 -5.16 -16.52 3.47
CA HIS A 124 -4.15 -15.85 2.67
C HIS A 124 -3.33 -16.86 1.84
N PRO A 125 -3.00 -16.55 0.57
CA PRO A 125 -2.34 -17.50 -0.33
C PRO A 125 -0.94 -17.90 0.14
N ASN A 126 -0.58 -19.17 -0.11
CA ASN A 126 0.77 -19.72 0.07
C ASN A 126 1.47 -19.33 1.39
N LYS A 127 0.81 -19.59 2.54
CA LYS A 127 1.39 -19.45 3.90
C LYS A 127 2.80 -20.07 4.06
N ASN A 128 3.14 -21.08 3.26
CA ASN A 128 4.45 -21.74 3.27
C ASN A 128 5.58 -20.90 2.64
N THR A 129 5.27 -19.95 1.76
CA THR A 129 6.28 -19.13 1.05
C THR A 129 6.39 -17.71 1.59
N ARG A 130 5.44 -17.27 2.43
CA ARG A 130 5.38 -15.91 2.95
C ARG A 130 5.17 -15.90 4.46
N ASP A 131 6.04 -15.17 5.15
CA ASP A 131 5.92 -14.88 6.57
C ASP A 131 4.89 -13.76 6.80
N TYR A 132 3.70 -14.13 7.28
CA TYR A 132 2.61 -13.21 7.61
C TYR A 132 2.76 -12.54 8.99
N THR A 133 3.84 -12.83 9.75
CA THR A 133 4.15 -12.08 10.98
C THR A 133 4.83 -10.74 10.70
N ARG A 134 5.34 -10.53 9.48
CA ARG A 134 6.11 -9.35 9.08
C ARG A 134 5.39 -8.56 7.97
N PRO A 135 5.60 -7.23 7.88
CA PRO A 135 5.05 -6.43 6.80
C PRO A 135 5.87 -6.63 5.51
N LYS A 136 5.20 -6.77 4.38
CA LYS A 136 5.85 -6.76 3.06
C LYS A 136 5.87 -5.33 2.51
N VAL A 137 6.99 -4.92 1.92
CA VAL A 137 7.08 -3.65 1.18
C VAL A 137 6.77 -3.93 -0.28
N CYS A 138 5.80 -3.22 -0.85
CA CYS A 138 5.42 -3.34 -2.26
C CYS A 138 5.56 -1.98 -2.95
N PHE A 139 6.06 -1.99 -4.18
CA PHE A 139 6.37 -0.79 -4.96
C PHE A 139 5.48 -0.78 -6.19
N GLY A 140 4.66 0.25 -6.39
CA GLY A 140 3.78 0.36 -7.56
C GLY A 140 2.74 1.47 -7.44
N MET A 141 1.65 1.31 -8.19
CA MET A 141 0.60 2.32 -8.30
C MET A 141 -0.31 2.36 -7.06
N ILE A 142 -0.61 3.58 -6.60
CA ILE A 142 -1.65 3.87 -5.61
C ILE A 142 -2.76 4.62 -6.35
N ALA A 143 -4.03 4.27 -6.12
CA ALA A 143 -5.16 4.96 -6.74
C ALA A 143 -6.07 5.63 -5.71
N GLY A 144 -6.67 6.76 -6.09
CA GLY A 144 -7.81 7.34 -5.40
C GLY A 144 -8.89 7.77 -6.39
N GLY A 145 -9.97 8.35 -5.89
CA GLY A 145 -11.09 8.81 -6.73
C GLY A 145 -12.45 8.47 -6.13
N LYS A 146 -13.25 9.49 -5.81
CA LYS A 146 -14.42 9.34 -4.93
C LYS A 146 -15.47 8.36 -5.47
N ASN A 147 -15.77 8.38 -6.76
CA ASN A 147 -16.73 7.46 -7.39
C ASN A 147 -16.16 6.03 -7.53
N ILE A 148 -14.84 5.89 -7.77
CA ILE A 148 -14.14 4.61 -7.82
C ILE A 148 -14.25 3.88 -6.48
N LEU A 149 -13.90 4.55 -5.38
CA LEU A 149 -13.91 3.94 -4.05
C LEU A 149 -15.30 3.39 -3.70
N THR A 150 -16.37 4.12 -4.05
CA THR A 150 -17.76 3.71 -3.77
C THR A 150 -18.28 2.50 -4.58
N ASN A 151 -17.52 1.96 -5.53
CA ASN A 151 -18.01 0.88 -6.42
C ASN A 151 -17.01 -0.29 -6.55
N ASP A 152 -17.41 -1.47 -6.08
CA ASP A 152 -16.63 -2.71 -6.18
C ASP A 152 -16.21 -3.05 -7.61
N TYR A 153 -17.10 -2.86 -8.60
CA TYR A 153 -16.79 -3.14 -10.00
C TYR A 153 -15.70 -2.21 -10.55
N PHE A 154 -15.74 -0.92 -10.18
CA PHE A 154 -14.71 0.03 -10.60
C PHE A 154 -13.36 -0.25 -9.92
N LYS A 155 -13.33 -0.54 -8.61
CA LYS A 155 -12.09 -0.96 -7.93
C LYS A 155 -11.47 -2.19 -8.58
N THR A 156 -12.24 -3.26 -8.82
CA THR A 156 -11.73 -4.49 -9.44
C THR A 156 -11.18 -4.20 -10.84
N THR A 157 -12.00 -3.59 -11.71
CA THR A 157 -11.61 -3.29 -13.11
C THR A 157 -10.37 -2.40 -13.16
N LEU A 158 -10.27 -1.39 -12.29
CA LEU A 158 -9.14 -0.47 -12.26
C LEU A 158 -7.88 -1.14 -11.70
N SER A 159 -8.01 -2.01 -10.69
CA SER A 159 -6.87 -2.74 -10.14
C SER A 159 -6.26 -3.72 -11.14
N GLU A 160 -7.09 -4.35 -11.98
CA GLU A 160 -6.64 -5.20 -13.09
C GLU A 160 -6.00 -4.39 -14.22
N LYS A 161 -6.64 -3.30 -14.67
CA LYS A 161 -6.16 -2.48 -15.80
C LYS A 161 -4.89 -1.69 -15.49
N CYS A 162 -4.80 -1.07 -14.32
CA CYS A 162 -3.73 -0.14 -13.96
C CYS A 162 -2.75 -0.70 -12.91
N ASN A 163 -2.85 -2.00 -12.59
CA ASN A 163 -2.00 -2.71 -11.62
C ASN A 163 -1.91 -1.98 -10.26
N VAL A 164 -3.07 -1.54 -9.76
CA VAL A 164 -3.20 -0.80 -8.50
C VAL A 164 -2.93 -1.73 -7.32
N LEU A 165 -2.00 -1.34 -6.43
CA LEU A 165 -1.66 -2.11 -5.24
C LEU A 165 -2.53 -1.76 -4.03
N CYS A 166 -2.92 -0.49 -3.92
CA CYS A 166 -3.86 -0.03 -2.90
C CYS A 166 -4.65 1.20 -3.34
N PHE A 167 -5.80 1.35 -2.69
CA PHE A 167 -6.69 2.50 -2.80
C PHE A 167 -6.52 3.44 -1.60
N ASP A 168 -6.66 4.74 -1.84
CA ASP A 168 -6.56 5.79 -0.83
C ASP A 168 -7.64 6.87 -1.04
N SER A 169 -8.12 7.46 0.05
CA SER A 169 -9.22 8.42 0.09
C SER A 169 -8.83 9.85 0.53
N GLU A 170 -7.54 10.13 0.79
CA GLU A 170 -7.08 11.35 1.45
C GLU A 170 -5.87 12.04 0.78
N ILE A 171 -5.07 11.29 0.00
CA ILE A 171 -3.85 11.81 -0.61
C ILE A 171 -4.13 12.85 -1.71
N ASP A 172 -5.30 12.80 -2.35
CA ASP A 172 -5.69 13.67 -3.47
C ASP A 172 -5.50 15.17 -3.17
N GLN A 173 -5.98 15.62 -2.02
CA GLN A 173 -5.86 17.00 -1.54
C GLN A 173 -4.41 17.37 -1.20
N VAL A 174 -3.62 16.42 -0.68
CA VAL A 174 -2.21 16.63 -0.38
C VAL A 174 -1.40 16.76 -1.68
N LEU A 175 -1.71 15.97 -2.71
CA LEU A 175 -1.06 16.05 -4.02
C LEU A 175 -1.40 17.35 -4.76
N ALA A 176 -2.66 17.81 -4.69
CA ALA A 176 -3.03 19.13 -5.19
C ALA A 176 -2.22 20.25 -4.51
N ALA A 177 -2.03 20.17 -3.19
CA ALA A 177 -1.20 21.12 -2.44
C ALA A 177 0.30 21.02 -2.79
N ILE A 178 0.85 19.81 -2.96
CA ILE A 178 2.23 19.57 -3.42
C ILE A 178 2.48 20.22 -4.78
N GLN A 179 1.57 19.99 -5.74
CA GLN A 179 1.64 20.58 -7.07
C GLN A 179 1.51 22.11 -7.04
N GLY A 180 0.55 22.64 -6.28
CA GLY A 180 0.32 24.08 -6.14
C GLY A 180 1.49 24.83 -5.51
N ASN A 181 2.17 24.21 -4.54
CA ASN A 181 3.38 24.76 -3.89
C ASN A 181 4.68 24.43 -4.63
N GLN A 182 4.61 23.83 -5.83
CA GLN A 182 5.77 23.47 -6.66
C GLN A 182 6.78 22.55 -5.93
N ILE A 183 6.31 21.66 -5.06
CA ILE A 183 7.15 20.70 -4.36
C ILE A 183 7.54 19.59 -5.35
N GLU A 184 8.77 19.66 -5.85
CA GLU A 184 9.22 18.80 -6.97
C GLU A 184 9.68 17.41 -6.56
N SER A 185 10.05 17.19 -5.29
CA SER A 185 10.47 15.89 -4.75
C SER A 185 9.54 15.46 -3.62
N PHE A 186 8.86 14.33 -3.80
CA PHE A 186 7.98 13.72 -2.80
C PHE A 186 7.92 12.20 -3.00
N MET A 187 7.57 11.47 -1.94
CA MET A 187 7.31 10.04 -1.97
C MET A 187 6.06 9.74 -1.18
N ILE A 188 5.26 8.80 -1.68
CA ILE A 188 4.02 8.36 -1.04
C ILE A 188 4.28 7.00 -0.41
N ILE A 189 4.10 6.90 0.90
CA ILE A 189 4.26 5.66 1.66
C ILE A 189 2.98 5.47 2.47
N ARG A 190 2.27 4.36 2.27
CA ARG A 190 1.00 4.05 2.93
C ARG A 190 1.09 2.67 3.57
N GLY A 191 0.56 2.56 4.78
CA GLY A 191 0.27 1.27 5.40
C GLY A 191 -1.11 0.80 4.98
N VAL A 192 -1.26 -0.52 4.82
CA VAL A 192 -2.55 -1.16 4.54
C VAL A 192 -3.31 -1.39 5.84
N ALA A 193 -4.46 -0.75 6.02
CA ALA A 193 -5.33 -0.95 7.19
C ALA A 193 -6.52 -1.88 6.90
N ASP A 194 -7.03 -1.87 5.66
CA ASP A 194 -8.15 -2.71 5.22
C ASP A 194 -7.98 -3.15 3.76
N TYR A 195 -9.07 -3.65 3.17
CA TYR A 195 -9.19 -4.06 1.77
C TYR A 195 -10.13 -3.14 0.98
N HIS A 196 -10.26 -1.88 1.41
CA HIS A 196 -11.16 -0.89 0.82
C HIS A 196 -10.42 0.35 0.33
N ASP A 197 -10.12 1.29 1.24
CA ASP A 197 -9.48 2.58 1.02
C ASP A 197 -8.67 3.06 2.23
N GLY A 198 -8.63 2.26 3.30
CA GLY A 198 -7.96 2.56 4.57
C GLY A 198 -8.84 3.21 5.64
N THR A 199 -10.13 3.47 5.37
CA THR A 199 -11.03 4.21 6.28
C THR A 199 -11.89 3.34 7.21
N LEU A 200 -12.16 2.08 6.84
CA LEU A 200 -13.15 1.25 7.53
C LEU A 200 -12.58 0.62 8.80
N ASN A 201 -11.33 0.15 8.74
CA ASN A 201 -10.74 -0.68 9.78
C ASN A 201 -9.83 0.13 10.72
N LYS A 202 -10.46 0.99 11.54
CA LYS A 202 -9.76 1.97 12.39
C LYS A 202 -8.82 1.35 13.42
N GLU A 203 -9.15 0.18 13.93
CA GLU A 203 -8.32 -0.63 14.85
C GLU A 203 -6.99 -1.09 14.24
N TRP A 204 -6.92 -1.23 12.91
CA TRP A 204 -5.69 -1.55 12.19
C TRP A 204 -4.86 -0.32 11.79
N GLN A 205 -5.44 0.89 11.83
CA GLN A 205 -4.74 2.11 11.42
C GLN A 205 -3.47 2.41 12.25
N PRO A 206 -3.40 2.17 13.58
CA PRO A 206 -2.17 2.37 14.36
C PRO A 206 -1.00 1.48 13.88
N TYR A 207 -1.22 0.16 13.78
CA TYR A 207 -0.21 -0.80 13.32
C TYR A 207 0.22 -0.53 11.87
N SER A 208 -0.76 -0.29 11.00
CA SER A 208 -0.58 0.07 9.60
C SER A 208 0.26 1.35 9.42
N SER A 209 -0.08 2.41 10.16
CA SER A 209 0.66 3.68 10.14
C SER A 209 2.09 3.51 10.66
N LEU A 210 2.29 2.69 11.70
CA LEU A 210 3.61 2.42 12.24
C LEU A 210 4.49 1.65 11.23
N CYS A 211 3.94 0.66 10.52
CA CYS A 211 4.66 -0.06 9.47
C CYS A 211 5.18 0.91 8.39
N ALA A 212 4.31 1.81 7.90
CA ALA A 212 4.70 2.83 6.93
C ALA A 212 5.74 3.82 7.49
N ALA A 213 5.56 4.30 8.73
CA ALA A 213 6.48 5.21 9.38
C ALA A 213 7.87 4.58 9.61
N SER A 214 7.94 3.29 9.94
CA SER A 214 9.19 2.55 10.10
C SER A 214 9.96 2.40 8.79
N PHE A 215 9.27 2.19 7.67
CA PHE A 215 9.90 2.21 6.35
C PHE A 215 10.36 3.62 5.96
N MET A 216 9.51 4.63 6.12
CA MET A 216 9.85 6.03 5.91
C MET A 216 11.10 6.45 6.70
N LYS A 217 11.18 6.06 7.98
CA LYS A 217 12.34 6.32 8.84
C LYS A 217 13.63 5.72 8.25
N THR A 218 13.57 4.55 7.61
CA THR A 218 14.74 3.96 6.93
C THR A 218 15.26 4.84 5.80
N ILE A 219 14.37 5.50 5.03
CA ILE A 219 14.75 6.44 3.97
C ILE A 219 15.30 7.73 4.56
N ILE A 220 14.70 8.25 5.64
CA ILE A 220 15.19 9.47 6.32
C ILE A 220 16.64 9.31 6.79
N TYR A 221 17.02 8.13 7.31
CA TYR A 221 18.41 7.81 7.69
C TYR A 221 19.37 7.65 6.49
N LYS A 222 18.90 7.80 5.24
CA LYS A 222 19.73 7.87 4.02
C LYS A 222 19.82 9.27 3.42
N ILE A 223 19.04 10.23 3.93
CA ILE A 223 19.17 11.64 3.53
C ILE A 223 20.50 12.17 4.12
N PRO A 224 21.39 12.78 3.32
CA PRO A 224 22.66 13.36 3.78
C PRO A 224 22.51 14.52 4.79
#